data_AF-A0AAP8KL15-F1
#
_entry.id   AF-A0AAP8KL15-F1
#
_cell.length_a   1.000
_cell.length_b   1.000
_cell.length_c   1.000
_cell.angle_alpha   90.00
_cell.angle_beta   90.00
_cell.angle_gamma   90.00
#
_symmetry.space_group_name_H-M   'P 1'
#
loop_
_entity.id
_entity.type
_entity.pdbx_description
1 polymer ?
#
loop_
_entity_poly.entity_id
_entity_poly.type
_entity_poly.pdbx_seq_one_letter_code
_entity_poly.pdbx_strand_id
1 'polypeptide(L)'
;VQHHTQARWVVMYIERRLKAPVQMPDGAMLARGRGTPQGGVISPLLSNLFLHYAFDMWMQRQFPGVPFERYADDVVCHSRI
;
A
#
# COMPACT_ATOMS: atom_id res chain seq x y z
N VAL A 1 1.10 3.73 9.46
CA VAL A 1 0.74 2.59 10.35
C VAL A 1 0.68 3.00 11.81
N GLN A 2 1.73 3.58 12.40
CA GLN A 2 1.72 4.02 13.81
C GLN A 2 0.59 5.01 14.13
N HIS A 3 0.16 5.83 13.16
CA HIS A 3 -1.01 6.70 13.29
C HIS A 3 -2.34 5.93 13.43
N HIS A 4 -2.43 4.68 12.94
CA HIS A 4 -3.68 3.90 12.88
C HIS A 4 -3.81 2.86 13.99
N THR A 5 -2.74 2.55 14.72
CA THR A 5 -2.77 1.54 15.77
C THR A 5 -1.70 1.79 16.81
N GLN A 6 -2.06 1.57 18.08
CA GLN A 6 -1.14 1.60 19.22
C GLN A 6 -0.56 0.20 19.53
N ALA A 7 -0.99 -0.83 18.81
CA ALA A 7 -0.51 -2.20 19.00
C ALA A 7 0.96 -2.32 18.53
N ARG A 8 1.90 -2.22 19.48
CA ARG A 8 3.35 -2.28 19.22
C ARG A 8 3.78 -3.50 18.40
N TRP A 9 3.17 -4.66 18.64
CA TRP A 9 3.49 -5.89 17.92
C TRP A 9 3.09 -5.83 16.44
N VAL A 10 1.97 -5.17 16.10
CA VAL A 10 1.54 -4.94 14.72
C VAL A 10 2.54 -4.05 14.00
N VAL A 11 2.92 -2.93 14.63
CA VAL A 11 3.91 -1.99 14.09
C VAL A 11 5.24 -2.70 13.83
N MET A 12 5.75 -3.41 14.83
CA MET A 12 6.99 -4.17 14.71
C MET A 12 6.93 -5.19 13.57
N TYR A 13 5.83 -5.94 13.46
CA TYR A 13 5.68 -6.96 12.41
C TYR A 13 5.66 -6.34 11.02
N ILE A 14 4.92 -5.24 10.83
CA ILE A 14 4.86 -4.53 9.56
C ILE A 14 6.23 -3.95 9.19
N GLU A 15 6.93 -3.30 10.13
CA GLU A 15 8.26 -2.74 9.88
C GLU A 15 9.27 -3.81 9.45
N ARG A 16 9.26 -4.98 10.10
CA ARG A 16 10.12 -6.11 9.71
C ARG A 16 9.79 -6.61 8.32
N ARG A 17 8.49 -6.72 7.98
CA ARG A 17 8.05 -7.17 6.66
C ARG A 17 8.40 -6.16 5.55
N LEU A 18 8.32 -4.86 5.83
CA LEU A 18 8.72 -3.82 4.87
C LEU A 18 10.22 -3.82 4.60
N LYS A 19 11.04 -4.07 5.64
CA LYS A 19 12.51 -4.10 5.54
C LYS A 19 13.08 -5.46 5.11
N ALA A 20 12.23 -6.47 4.93
CA ALA A 20 12.69 -7.81 4.54
C ALA A 20 13.40 -7.77 3.18
N PRO A 21 14.63 -8.30 3.09
CA PRO A 21 15.37 -8.39 1.83
C PRO A 21 14.71 -9.41 0.88
N VAL A 22 14.92 -9.22 -0.41
CA VAL A 22 14.49 -10.19 -1.43
C VAL A 22 15.66 -11.07 -1.80
N GLN A 23 15.42 -12.37 -1.88
CA GLN A 23 16.38 -13.32 -2.40
C GLN A 23 16.26 -13.37 -3.92
N MET A 24 17.39 -13.15 -4.59
CA MET A 24 17.53 -13.25 -6.04
C MET A 24 17.72 -14.73 -6.45
N PRO A 25 17.48 -15.09 -7.73
CA PRO A 25 17.62 -16.47 -8.20
C PRO A 25 19.03 -17.06 -8.00
N ASP A 26 20.05 -16.21 -7.96
CA ASP A 26 21.46 -16.56 -7.68
C ASP A 26 21.77 -16.71 -6.19
N GLY A 27 20.77 -16.53 -5.31
CA GLY A 27 20.91 -16.60 -3.86
C GLY A 27 21.31 -15.28 -3.19
N ALA A 28 21.58 -14.21 -3.94
CA ALA A 28 21.94 -12.92 -3.36
C ALA A 28 20.75 -12.28 -2.62
N MET A 29 21.01 -11.66 -1.46
CA MET A 29 20.00 -10.95 -0.67
C MET A 29 20.07 -9.45 -0.94
N LEU A 30 19.05 -8.88 -1.58
CA LEU A 30 18.97 -7.45 -1.85
C LEU A 30 18.12 -6.74 -0.81
N ALA A 31 18.72 -5.77 -0.12
CA ALA A 31 18.01 -4.86 0.76
C ALA A 31 17.05 -3.97 -0.06
N ARG A 32 15.89 -3.66 0.51
CA ARG A 32 14.87 -2.85 -0.18
C ARG A 32 14.61 -1.55 0.55
N GLY A 33 14.58 -0.46 -0.22
CA GLY A 33 14.21 0.87 0.28
C GLY A 33 12.80 1.32 -0.12
N ARG A 34 12.12 0.59 -1.03
CA ARG A 34 10.80 0.97 -1.56
C ARG A 34 9.92 -0.27 -1.82
N GLY A 35 8.61 -0.09 -1.69
CA GLY A 35 7.60 -1.11 -1.95
C GLY A 35 7.44 -2.15 -0.83
N THR A 36 6.41 -2.97 -0.96
CA THR A 36 6.17 -4.15 -0.11
C THR A 36 6.74 -5.40 -0.79
N PRO A 37 7.09 -6.48 -0.06
CA PRO A 37 7.42 -7.75 -0.73
C PRO A 37 6.18 -8.26 -1.46
N GLN A 38 6.29 -8.47 -2.77
CA GLN A 38 5.26 -9.17 -3.53
C GLN A 38 5.12 -10.59 -2.97
N GLY A 39 3.88 -11.05 -2.76
CA GLY A 39 3.60 -12.34 -2.13
C GLY A 39 3.57 -12.33 -0.59
N GLY A 40 3.78 -11.19 0.06
CA GLY A 40 3.53 -11.05 1.50
C GLY A 40 2.02 -11.06 1.79
N VAL A 41 1.57 -11.90 2.72
CA VAL A 41 0.14 -12.02 3.11
C VAL A 41 -0.50 -10.70 3.57
N ILE A 42 0.31 -9.77 4.08
CA ILE A 42 -0.16 -8.43 4.51
C ILE A 42 -0.03 -7.35 3.42
N SER A 43 0.63 -7.66 2.31
CA SER A 43 0.95 -6.68 1.28
C SER A 43 -0.29 -6.03 0.65
N PRO A 44 -1.39 -6.78 0.34
CA PRO A 44 -2.62 -6.16 -0.17
C PRO A 44 -3.25 -5.16 0.80
N LEU A 45 -3.19 -5.42 2.11
CA LEU A 45 -3.72 -4.51 3.14
C LEU A 45 -2.89 -3.22 3.22
N LEU A 46 -1.56 -3.35 3.21
CA LEU A 46 -0.66 -2.19 3.25
C LEU A 46 -0.78 -1.33 1.99
N SER A 47 -0.90 -1.95 0.81
CA SER A 47 -1.13 -1.24 -0.44
C SER A 47 -2.47 -0.49 -0.43
N ASN A 48 -3.54 -1.10 0.05
CA ASN A 48 -4.85 -0.43 0.18
C ASN A 48 -4.81 0.75 1.15
N LEU A 49 -4.13 0.60 2.30
CA LEU A 49 -3.97 1.71 3.25
C LEU A 49 -3.17 2.87 2.64
N PHE A 50 -2.13 2.58 1.87
CA PHE A 50 -1.38 3.60 1.15
C PHE A 50 -2.25 4.31 0.11
N LEU A 51 -2.97 3.56 -0.72
CA LEU A 51 -3.85 4.11 -1.77
C LEU A 51 -5.01 4.92 -1.20
N HIS A 52 -5.49 4.61 0.01
CA HIS A 52 -6.46 5.45 0.68
C HIS A 52 -5.99 6.91 0.80
N TYR A 53 -4.73 7.12 1.18
CA TYR A 53 -4.16 8.46 1.31
C TYR A 53 -3.68 9.05 -0.01
N ALA A 54 -2.96 8.24 -0.79
CA ALA A 54 -2.32 8.68 -2.01
C ALA A 54 -3.34 8.95 -3.13
N PHE A 55 -4.44 8.21 -3.14
CA PHE A 55 -5.47 8.28 -4.18
C PHE A 55 -6.83 8.71 -3.61
N ASP A 56 -7.46 7.92 -2.73
CA ASP A 56 -8.87 8.14 -2.37
C ASP A 56 -9.10 9.53 -1.74
N MET A 57 -8.30 9.88 -0.72
CA MET A 57 -8.38 11.19 -0.06
C MET A 57 -7.94 12.34 -0.98
N TRP A 58 -7.01 12.09 -1.89
CA TRP A 58 -6.57 13.09 -2.86
C TRP A 58 -7.68 13.39 -3.88
N MET A 59 -8.30 12.35 -4.45
CA MET A 59 -9.45 12.46 -5.35
C MET A 59 -10.61 13.20 -4.70
N GLN A 60 -10.96 12.85 -3.45
CA GLN A 60 -12.03 13.54 -2.72
C GLN A 60 -11.76 15.04 -2.55
N ARG A 61 -10.50 15.45 -2.39
CA ARG A 61 -10.12 16.86 -2.20
C ARG A 61 -10.02 17.63 -3.51
N GLN A 62 -9.44 17.03 -4.54
CA GLN A 62 -9.12 17.70 -5.79
C GLN A 62 -10.23 17.58 -6.85
N PHE A 63 -10.97 16.48 -6.82
CA PHE A 63 -12.00 16.15 -7.82
C PHE A 63 -13.29 15.65 -7.15
N PRO A 64 -13.91 16.42 -6.23
CA PRO A 64 -15.08 15.97 -5.48
C PRO A 64 -16.30 15.62 -6.35
N GLY A 65 -16.34 16.12 -7.60
CA GLY A 65 -17.40 15.84 -8.56
C GLY A 65 -17.17 14.63 -9.46
N VAL A 66 -16.05 13.91 -9.31
CA VAL A 66 -15.70 12.73 -10.11
C VAL A 66 -15.89 11.47 -9.25
N PRO A 67 -17.00 10.72 -9.42
CA PRO A 67 -17.14 9.42 -8.78
C PRO A 67 -16.05 8.47 -9.28
N PHE A 68 -15.57 7.59 -8.40
CA PHE A 68 -14.66 6.53 -8.79
C PHE A 68 -14.94 5.26 -7.99
N GLU A 69 -14.57 4.14 -8.58
CA GLU A 69 -14.58 2.81 -7.97
C GLU A 69 -13.15 2.26 -7.97
N ARG A 70 -12.76 1.56 -6.91
CA ARG A 70 -11.42 0.99 -6.76
C ARG A 70 -11.47 -0.43 -6.25
N TYR A 71 -10.68 -1.31 -6.87
CA TYR A 71 -10.44 -2.67 -6.42
C TYR A 71 -8.93 -2.92 -6.37
N ALA A 72 -8.38 -3.07 -5.16
CA ALA A 72 -6.93 -3.11 -4.95
C ALA A 72 -6.23 -1.91 -5.63
N ASP A 73 -5.40 -2.15 -6.64
CA ASP A 73 -4.70 -1.15 -7.45
C ASP A 73 -5.45 -0.71 -8.72
N ASP A 74 -6.52 -1.40 -9.10
CA ASP A 74 -7.37 -1.03 -10.25
C ASP A 74 -8.36 0.08 -9.88
N VAL A 75 -8.46 1.12 -10.71
CA VAL A 75 -9.34 2.28 -10.50
C VAL A 75 -10.13 2.61 -11.77
N VAL A 76 -11.43 2.87 -11.60
CA VAL A 76 -12.30 3.41 -12.65
C VAL A 76 -12.85 4.76 -12.20
N CYS A 77 -12.57 5.83 -12.94
CA CYS A 77 -13.12 7.17 -12.72
C CYS A 77 -14.27 7.45 -13.69
N HIS A 78 -15.38 7.96 -13.18
CA HIS A 78 -16.58 8.20 -13.97
C HIS A 78 -16.55 9.64 -14.49
N SER A 79 -16.45 9.81 -15.81
CA SER A 79 -16.69 11.11 -16.46
C SER A 79 -18.12 11.18 -16.98
N ARG A 80 -18.73 12.35 -16.87
CA ARG A 80 -19.94 12.65 -17.65
C ARG A 80 -19.50 13.06 -19.04
N ILE A 81 -20.16 12.50 -20.06
CA ILE A 81 -20.09 12.97 -21.44
C ILE A 81 -20.82 14.31 -21.54
#